data_AF-A0A482Z4N2-F1
#
_entry.id   AF-A0A482Z4N2-F1
#
_cell.length_a   1.000
_cell.length_b   1.000
_cell.length_c   1.000
_cell.angle_alpha   90.00
_cell.angle_beta   90.00
_cell.angle_gamma   90.00
#
_symmetry.space_group_name_H-M   'P 1'
#
loop_
_entity.id
_entity.type
_entity.pdbx_description
1 polymer ?
#
loop_
_entity_poly.entity_id
_entity_poly.type
_entity_poly.pdbx_seq_one_letter_code
_entity_poly.pdbx_strand_id
1 'polypeptide(L)'
;MPHSLINNQLDFILFEEGSFSPLNWLLREGHLDYNDYLDWKKGTTKYLEDHFKTPVATIITALETVKAYAGLLKLESSRETYLSTDNQTLHFCRSAADELIFTTVYEPAHDRIQMDLFFDSADSCAVANVVNAIIEGDSLNIADLLLKLATLNPDKHLRFKQLLGFEQQIIHNTLSTEQRIAVLIQNTTPLAFELLGRFTLDFLTPLWHTLSAEVADLHFDADQPQNHLSFTAFKEFQWQQALQSIKREKDWNKQPLLIFRYAESCFKLNKDREGIEHWFELFIRFPDDAECLIKDSANRLMFADWQSFAELDPELESSLFPAWVVMNKPALAKNTVTSEVIDNEALQLIKQLSLNTQEVINDTVIQLRARLQQSSPALFVHYMRANSEDY
;
A
#
# COMPACT_ATOMS: atom_id res chain seq x y z
N MET A 1 -22.03 5.52 5.05
CA MET A 1 -21.85 4.46 4.05
C MET A 1 -20.56 3.75 4.40
N PRO A 2 -20.49 2.40 4.40
CA PRO A 2 -19.21 1.74 4.63
C PRO A 2 -18.28 2.18 3.50
N HIS A 3 -17.17 2.84 3.83
CA HIS A 3 -16.12 3.10 2.86
C HIS A 3 -15.62 1.74 2.37
N SER A 4 -15.77 1.45 1.08
CA SER A 4 -15.17 0.25 0.51
C SER A 4 -13.65 0.41 0.60
N LEU A 5 -12.94 -0.69 0.84
CA LEU A 5 -11.48 -0.69 0.92
C LEU A 5 -10.83 0.13 -0.22
N ILE A 6 -11.30 -0.07 -1.44
CA ILE A 6 -10.72 0.59 -2.59
C ILE A 6 -10.93 2.12 -2.61
N ASN A 7 -11.95 2.64 -1.93
CA ASN A 7 -12.15 4.08 -1.78
C ASN A 7 -11.05 4.70 -0.92
N ASN A 8 -10.70 4.06 0.20
CA ASN A 8 -9.60 4.53 1.05
C ASN A 8 -8.25 4.45 0.32
N GLN A 9 -8.07 3.43 -0.53
CA GLN A 9 -6.88 3.31 -1.39
C GLN A 9 -6.80 4.44 -2.41
N LEU A 10 -7.93 4.80 -3.01
CA LEU A 10 -8.01 5.93 -3.92
C LEU A 10 -7.66 7.24 -3.20
N ASP A 11 -8.24 7.49 -2.03
CA ASP A 11 -7.94 8.70 -1.24
C ASP A 11 -6.46 8.80 -0.88
N PHE A 12 -5.86 7.69 -0.46
CA PHE A 12 -4.44 7.62 -0.13
C PHE A 12 -3.54 7.88 -1.34
N ILE A 13 -3.82 7.23 -2.48
CA ILE A 13 -3.05 7.42 -3.72
C ILE A 13 -3.21 8.86 -4.24
N LEU A 14 -4.41 9.44 -4.17
CA LEU A 14 -4.61 10.84 -4.55
C LEU A 14 -3.84 11.80 -3.64
N PHE A 15 -3.81 11.52 -2.34
CA PHE A 15 -3.06 12.32 -1.38
C PHE A 15 -1.55 12.29 -1.64
N GLU A 16 -0.99 11.11 -1.93
CA GLU A 16 0.45 10.98 -2.18
C GLU A 16 0.86 11.39 -3.60
N GLU A 17 0.18 10.90 -4.63
CA GLU A 17 0.62 11.00 -6.03
C GLU A 17 -0.07 12.12 -6.82
N GLY A 18 -1.05 12.79 -6.20
CA GLY A 18 -1.89 13.79 -6.85
C GLY A 18 -2.85 13.24 -7.91
N SER A 19 -2.78 11.95 -8.22
CA SER A 19 -3.63 11.28 -9.22
C SER A 19 -3.72 9.78 -8.94
N PHE A 20 -4.85 9.17 -9.27
CA PHE A 20 -5.03 7.72 -9.22
C PHE A 20 -4.80 7.11 -10.60
N SER A 21 -3.75 6.30 -10.72
CA SER A 21 -3.52 5.43 -11.89
C SER A 21 -3.77 3.97 -11.53
N PRO A 22 -4.55 3.21 -12.33
CA PRO A 22 -4.71 1.77 -12.15
C PRO A 22 -3.37 1.02 -12.08
N LEU A 23 -2.36 1.44 -12.85
CA LEU A 23 -1.03 0.82 -12.84
C LEU A 23 -0.35 0.91 -11.47
N ASN A 24 -0.28 2.12 -10.91
CA ASN A 24 0.37 2.36 -9.62
C ASN A 24 -0.38 1.65 -8.50
N TRP A 25 -1.72 1.64 -8.57
CA TRP A 25 -2.53 0.85 -7.66
C TRP A 25 -2.21 -0.64 -7.77
N LEU A 26 -2.16 -1.23 -8.98
CA LEU A 26 -1.82 -2.65 -9.17
C LEU A 26 -0.47 -3.03 -8.56
N LEU A 27 0.56 -2.18 -8.73
CA LEU A 27 1.90 -2.37 -8.15
C LEU A 27 1.88 -2.26 -6.62
N ARG A 28 1.35 -1.15 -6.10
CA ARG A 28 1.24 -0.89 -4.65
C ARG A 28 0.48 -1.99 -3.95
N GLU A 29 -0.54 -2.53 -4.59
CA GLU A 29 -1.44 -3.52 -4.05
C GLU A 29 -1.04 -4.97 -4.29
N GLY A 30 0.09 -5.19 -4.97
CA GLY A 30 0.61 -6.54 -5.20
C GLY A 30 -0.23 -7.38 -6.16
N HIS A 31 -1.08 -6.74 -6.97
CA HIS A 31 -1.78 -7.39 -8.07
C HIS A 31 -0.86 -7.65 -9.27
N LEU A 32 0.25 -6.93 -9.35
CA LEU A 32 1.28 -7.02 -10.37
C LEU A 32 2.66 -7.00 -9.70
N ASP A 33 3.58 -7.87 -10.15
CA ASP A 33 4.99 -7.79 -9.74
C ASP A 33 5.73 -6.69 -10.50
N TYR A 34 6.65 -6.02 -9.80
CA TYR A 34 7.45 -4.96 -10.41
C TYR A 34 8.32 -5.46 -11.56
N ASN A 35 8.82 -6.70 -11.50
CA ASN A 35 9.60 -7.28 -12.59
C ASN A 35 8.76 -7.51 -13.86
N ASP A 36 7.52 -7.99 -13.71
CA ASP A 36 6.59 -8.14 -14.83
C ASP A 36 6.23 -6.78 -15.44
N TYR A 37 6.07 -5.76 -14.60
CA TYR A 37 5.92 -4.38 -15.05
C TYR A 37 7.13 -3.90 -15.89
N LEU A 38 8.36 -4.15 -15.43
CA LEU A 38 9.56 -3.77 -16.17
C LEU A 38 9.66 -4.49 -17.51
N ASP A 39 9.31 -5.78 -17.57
CA ASP A 39 9.33 -6.56 -18.81
C ASP A 39 8.25 -6.09 -19.79
N TRP A 40 7.08 -5.68 -19.29
CA TRP A 40 6.06 -5.00 -20.08
C TRP A 40 6.52 -3.63 -20.57
N LYS A 41 7.18 -2.82 -19.73
CA LYS A 41 7.73 -1.51 -20.12
C LYS A 41 8.79 -1.64 -21.23
N LYS A 42 9.56 -2.72 -21.23
CA LYS A 42 10.51 -3.07 -22.30
C LYS A 42 9.84 -3.63 -23.57
N GLY A 43 8.52 -3.86 -23.55
CA GLY A 43 7.80 -4.50 -24.66
C GLY A 43 8.05 -6.00 -24.82
N THR A 44 8.65 -6.66 -23.82
CA THR A 44 8.87 -8.11 -23.83
C THR A 44 7.55 -8.86 -23.65
N THR A 45 6.65 -8.29 -22.85
CA THR A 45 5.29 -8.78 -22.63
C THR A 45 4.30 -7.94 -23.41
N LYS A 46 3.40 -8.59 -24.16
CA LYS A 46 2.40 -7.90 -25.00
C LYS A 46 1.20 -7.37 -24.22
N TYR A 47 0.71 -8.13 -23.25
CA TYR A 47 -0.44 -7.77 -22.43
C TYR A 47 -0.12 -7.97 -20.95
N LEU A 48 -0.32 -6.94 -20.14
CA LEU A 48 -0.01 -7.00 -18.71
C LEU A 48 -0.93 -7.95 -17.94
N GLU A 49 -2.16 -8.18 -18.44
CA GLU A 49 -3.15 -9.07 -17.83
C GLU A 49 -2.68 -10.53 -17.66
N ASP A 50 -1.70 -10.96 -18.45
CA ASP A 50 -1.10 -12.30 -18.36
C ASP A 50 -0.30 -12.51 -17.07
N HIS A 51 0.07 -11.43 -16.39
CA HIS A 51 0.93 -11.43 -15.20
C HIS A 51 0.19 -10.98 -13.93
N PHE A 52 -1.12 -10.73 -14.01
CA PHE A 52 -1.88 -10.37 -12.81
C PHE A 52 -1.99 -11.56 -11.86
N LYS A 53 -1.69 -11.31 -10.58
CA LYS A 53 -1.83 -12.30 -9.51
C LYS A 53 -3.26 -12.51 -9.06
N THR A 54 -4.13 -11.56 -9.38
CA THR A 54 -5.55 -11.57 -9.04
C THR A 54 -6.37 -11.70 -10.32
N PRO A 55 -7.48 -12.47 -10.33
CA PRO A 55 -8.32 -12.58 -11.51
C PRO A 55 -8.74 -11.21 -12.05
N VAL A 56 -8.59 -11.00 -13.36
CA VAL A 56 -8.91 -9.74 -14.06
C VAL A 56 -10.32 -9.24 -13.71
N ALA A 57 -11.32 -10.13 -13.64
CA ALA A 57 -12.69 -9.76 -13.28
C ALA A 57 -12.82 -9.13 -11.89
N THR A 58 -12.05 -9.60 -10.91
CA THR A 58 -12.01 -9.04 -9.56
C THR A 58 -11.39 -7.63 -9.59
N ILE A 59 -10.29 -7.47 -10.33
CA ILE A 59 -9.61 -6.19 -10.52
C ILE A 59 -10.54 -5.16 -11.19
N ILE A 60 -11.24 -5.56 -12.25
CA ILE A 60 -12.22 -4.70 -12.95
C ILE A 60 -13.35 -4.27 -12.01
N THR A 61 -13.91 -5.20 -11.22
CA THR A 61 -14.97 -4.89 -10.26
C THR A 61 -14.51 -3.83 -9.25
N ALA A 62 -13.25 -3.94 -8.82
CA ALA A 62 -12.60 -2.96 -7.98
C ALA A 62 -12.52 -1.60 -8.70
N LEU A 63 -11.94 -1.53 -9.90
CA LEU A 63 -11.77 -0.30 -10.66
C LEU A 63 -13.09 0.39 -11.03
N GLU A 64 -14.17 -0.34 -11.27
CA GLU A 64 -15.51 0.22 -11.45
C GLU A 64 -16.06 0.86 -10.16
N THR A 65 -15.72 0.31 -8.99
CA THR A 65 -16.03 0.95 -7.70
C THR A 65 -15.26 2.26 -7.55
N VAL A 66 -13.98 2.28 -7.94
CA VAL A 66 -13.16 3.50 -8.00
C VAL A 66 -13.78 4.54 -8.91
N LYS A 67 -14.22 4.17 -10.11
CA LYS A 67 -14.89 5.09 -11.04
C LYS A 67 -16.14 5.72 -10.44
N ALA A 68 -16.98 4.92 -9.79
CA ALA A 68 -18.18 5.42 -9.12
C ALA A 68 -17.82 6.41 -8.00
N TYR A 69 -16.79 6.11 -7.21
CA TYR A 69 -16.35 6.96 -6.12
C TYR A 69 -15.66 8.26 -6.61
N ALA A 70 -14.80 8.16 -7.63
CA ALA A 70 -14.20 9.30 -8.32
C ALA A 70 -15.25 10.26 -8.86
N GLY A 71 -16.37 9.74 -9.39
CA GLY A 71 -17.51 10.55 -9.82
C GLY A 71 -18.19 11.31 -8.67
N LEU A 72 -18.28 10.71 -7.47
CA LEU A 72 -18.78 11.39 -6.28
C LEU A 72 -17.85 12.52 -5.82
N LEU A 73 -16.54 12.29 -5.92
CA LEU A 73 -15.50 13.27 -5.63
C LEU A 73 -15.31 14.33 -6.74
N LYS A 74 -16.02 14.19 -7.87
CA LYS A 74 -15.94 15.06 -9.05
C LYS A 74 -14.51 15.16 -9.63
N LEU A 75 -13.79 14.04 -9.62
CA LEU A 75 -12.48 13.96 -10.26
C LEU A 75 -12.61 14.02 -11.78
N GLU A 76 -11.60 14.57 -12.44
CA GLU A 76 -11.46 14.51 -13.88
C GLU A 76 -10.88 13.17 -14.29
N SER A 77 -11.38 12.61 -15.39
CA SER A 77 -10.88 11.37 -15.97
C SER A 77 -10.17 11.62 -17.28
N SER A 78 -8.93 11.16 -17.41
CA SER A 78 -8.15 11.22 -18.64
C SER A 78 -7.69 9.83 -19.07
N ARG A 79 -7.36 9.67 -20.37
CA ARG A 79 -6.86 8.40 -20.91
C ARG A 79 -5.36 8.47 -21.09
N GLU A 80 -4.66 7.52 -20.51
CA GLU A 80 -3.22 7.35 -20.69
C GLU A 80 -2.94 6.48 -21.91
N THR A 81 -1.85 6.79 -22.62
CA THR A 81 -1.23 5.85 -23.56
C THR A 81 0.16 5.51 -23.04
N TYR A 82 0.41 4.22 -22.86
CA TYR A 82 1.71 3.72 -22.42
C TYR A 82 2.55 3.31 -23.62
N LEU A 83 3.82 3.68 -23.61
CA LEU A 83 4.78 3.37 -24.66
C LEU A 83 5.91 2.54 -24.08
N SER A 84 6.40 1.59 -24.87
CA SER A 84 7.60 0.84 -24.55
C SER A 84 8.85 1.70 -24.75
N THR A 85 10.00 1.19 -24.29
CA THR A 85 11.32 1.78 -24.57
C THR A 85 11.61 1.95 -26.07
N ASP A 86 10.95 1.15 -26.92
CA ASP A 86 11.06 1.21 -28.38
C ASP A 86 9.90 1.99 -29.02
N ASN A 87 9.17 2.81 -28.25
CA ASN A 87 8.02 3.61 -28.66
C ASN A 87 6.84 2.80 -29.24
N GLN A 88 6.69 1.54 -28.84
CA GLN A 88 5.50 0.75 -29.20
C GLN A 88 4.39 0.94 -28.17
N THR A 89 3.15 1.05 -28.61
CA THR A 89 2.01 1.10 -27.69
C THR A 89 1.92 -0.17 -26.87
N LEU A 90 1.88 0.00 -25.56
CA LEU A 90 1.71 -1.07 -24.59
C LEU A 90 0.25 -1.20 -24.20
N HIS A 91 -0.16 -2.43 -23.92
CA HIS A 91 -1.55 -2.77 -23.59
C HIS A 91 -1.64 -3.50 -22.26
N PHE A 92 -2.67 -3.18 -21.47
CA PHE A 92 -2.99 -3.95 -20.27
C PHE A 92 -3.72 -5.22 -20.67
N CYS A 93 -4.75 -5.10 -21.49
CA CYS A 93 -5.71 -6.15 -21.79
C CYS A 93 -5.90 -6.38 -23.28
N ARG A 94 -6.32 -7.60 -23.64
CA ARG A 94 -6.77 -7.93 -25.01
C ARG A 94 -8.13 -7.33 -25.35
N SER A 95 -8.98 -7.19 -24.33
CA SER A 95 -10.32 -6.63 -24.44
C SER A 95 -10.24 -5.12 -24.49
N ALA A 96 -10.77 -4.52 -25.56
CA ALA A 96 -10.81 -3.06 -25.69
C ALA A 96 -11.68 -2.40 -24.61
N ALA A 97 -12.70 -3.10 -24.09
CA ALA A 97 -13.54 -2.58 -23.00
C ALA A 97 -12.75 -2.52 -21.69
N ASP A 98 -11.97 -3.55 -21.39
CA ASP A 98 -11.18 -3.64 -20.16
C ASP A 98 -9.96 -2.72 -20.23
N GLU A 99 -9.34 -2.62 -21.40
CA GLU A 99 -8.24 -1.68 -21.67
C GLU A 99 -8.62 -0.23 -21.32
N LEU A 100 -9.86 0.18 -21.62
CA LEU A 100 -10.36 1.51 -21.24
C LEU A 100 -10.38 1.71 -19.73
N ILE A 101 -10.72 0.68 -18.96
CA ILE A 101 -10.76 0.75 -17.49
C ILE A 101 -9.34 0.90 -16.95
N PHE A 102 -8.39 0.12 -17.46
CA PHE A 102 -6.99 0.15 -17.02
C PHE A 102 -6.21 1.40 -17.44
N THR A 103 -6.63 2.06 -18.53
CA THR A 103 -6.00 3.28 -19.04
C THR A 103 -6.67 4.57 -18.55
N THR A 104 -7.76 4.48 -17.79
CA THR A 104 -8.43 5.66 -17.21
C THR A 104 -7.76 6.07 -15.91
N VAL A 105 -7.21 7.29 -15.90
CA VAL A 105 -6.60 7.93 -14.73
C VAL A 105 -7.58 8.95 -14.15
N TYR A 106 -7.60 9.10 -12.83
CA TYR A 106 -8.43 10.09 -12.14
C TYR A 106 -7.56 11.12 -11.42
N GLU A 107 -7.86 12.41 -11.61
CA GLU A 107 -7.11 13.51 -11.01
C GLU A 107 -8.08 14.57 -10.44
N PRO A 108 -7.69 15.33 -9.41
CA PRO A 108 -8.49 16.46 -8.93
C PRO A 108 -8.77 17.42 -10.08
N ALA A 109 -10.02 17.89 -10.17
CA ALA A 109 -10.36 18.92 -11.14
C ALA A 109 -9.47 20.13 -10.89
N HIS A 110 -8.70 20.53 -11.88
CA HIS A 110 -7.92 21.75 -11.77
C HIS A 110 -8.93 22.89 -11.86
N ASP A 111 -9.20 23.56 -10.73
CA ASP A 111 -9.94 24.84 -10.69
C ASP A 111 -9.08 25.93 -11.36
N ARG A 112 -8.81 25.76 -12.66
CA ARG A 112 -8.15 26.74 -13.50
C ARG A 112 -9.19 27.80 -13.80
N ILE A 113 -9.09 28.92 -13.09
CA ILE A 113 -9.48 30.20 -13.66
C ILE A 113 -8.72 30.29 -15.00
N GLN A 114 -9.40 30.05 -16.12
CA GLN A 114 -8.83 30.13 -17.47
C GLN A 114 -8.33 31.56 -17.72
N MET A 115 -7.08 31.85 -17.34
CA MET A 115 -6.31 32.97 -17.85
C MET A 115 -5.32 32.41 -18.87
N ASP A 116 -5.56 32.74 -20.14
CA ASP A 116 -4.70 32.50 -21.31
C ASP A 116 -4.26 31.03 -21.59
N LEU A 117 -5.11 30.35 -22.37
CA LEU A 117 -4.92 28.97 -22.88
C LEU A 117 -3.55 28.70 -23.57
N PHE A 118 -2.88 29.75 -24.06
CA PHE A 118 -1.64 29.64 -24.84
C PHE A 118 -0.37 29.65 -23.99
N PHE A 119 -0.35 30.35 -22.85
CA PHE A 119 0.81 30.38 -21.95
C PHE A 119 0.81 29.18 -21.00
N ASP A 120 -0.36 28.78 -20.51
CA ASP A 120 -0.51 27.61 -19.65
C ASP A 120 -0.18 26.29 -20.35
N SER A 121 -0.38 26.21 -21.68
CA SER A 121 -0.05 25.01 -22.46
C SER A 121 1.45 24.87 -22.72
N ALA A 122 2.19 25.98 -22.86
CA ALA A 122 3.64 25.96 -23.05
C ALA A 122 4.38 25.54 -21.76
N ASP A 123 3.98 26.06 -20.59
CA ASP A 123 4.52 25.60 -19.29
C ASP A 123 4.20 24.12 -19.06
N SER A 124 2.92 23.73 -19.23
CA SER A 124 2.49 22.35 -19.01
C SER A 124 3.21 21.37 -19.94
N CYS A 125 3.41 21.75 -21.22
CA CYS A 125 4.17 20.94 -22.18
C CYS A 125 5.67 20.87 -21.83
N ALA A 126 6.28 21.98 -21.41
CA ALA A 126 7.67 21.99 -20.99
C ALA A 126 7.91 21.08 -19.78
N VAL A 127 7.01 21.13 -18.78
CA VAL A 127 7.03 20.23 -17.62
C VAL A 127 6.87 18.78 -18.05
N ALA A 128 5.87 18.46 -18.88
CA ALA A 128 5.65 17.10 -19.35
C ALA A 128 6.85 16.54 -20.11
N ASN A 129 7.51 17.35 -20.95
CA ASN A 129 8.72 16.93 -21.66
C ASN A 129 9.89 16.65 -20.71
N VAL A 130 10.08 17.49 -19.68
CA VAL A 130 11.12 17.25 -18.65
C VAL A 130 10.83 15.97 -17.89
N VAL A 131 9.57 15.75 -17.47
CA VAL A 131 9.15 14.53 -16.78
C VAL A 131 9.45 13.31 -17.65
N ASN A 132 9.00 13.29 -18.90
CA ASN A 132 9.25 12.16 -19.81
C ASN A 132 10.75 11.87 -19.97
N ALA A 133 11.57 12.91 -20.17
CA ALA A 133 13.02 12.73 -20.32
C ALA A 133 13.68 12.16 -19.05
N ILE A 134 13.20 12.55 -17.86
CA ILE A 134 13.67 11.99 -16.58
C ILE A 134 13.30 10.51 -16.48
N ILE A 135 12.06 10.15 -16.79
CA ILE A 135 11.54 8.78 -16.67
C ILE A 135 12.16 7.84 -17.70
N GLU A 136 12.45 8.33 -18.91
CA GLU A 136 13.15 7.59 -19.97
C GLU A 136 14.67 7.51 -19.73
N GLY A 137 15.20 8.27 -18.78
CA GLY A 137 16.64 8.33 -18.50
C GLY A 137 17.44 9.03 -19.59
N ASP A 138 16.83 9.92 -20.38
CA ASP A 138 17.46 10.64 -21.47
C ASP A 138 18.29 11.84 -20.96
N SER A 139 19.40 11.51 -20.31
CA SER A 139 20.33 12.48 -19.70
C SER A 139 20.82 13.58 -20.64
N LEU A 140 20.87 13.31 -21.96
CA LEU A 140 21.30 14.28 -22.96
C LEU A 140 20.24 15.36 -23.18
N ASN A 141 18.97 14.98 -23.26
CA ASN A 141 17.88 15.92 -23.50
C ASN A 141 17.40 16.65 -22.25
N ILE A 142 17.60 16.10 -21.05
CA ILE A 142 17.18 16.74 -19.79
C ILE A 142 17.78 18.15 -19.63
N ALA A 143 19.06 18.35 -19.92
CA ALA A 143 19.72 19.64 -19.74
C ALA A 143 19.10 20.74 -20.62
N ASP A 144 18.84 20.45 -21.89
CA ASP A 144 18.23 21.39 -22.83
C ASP A 144 16.76 21.68 -22.49
N LEU A 145 16.03 20.67 -22.03
CA LEU A 145 14.64 20.82 -21.59
C LEU A 145 14.53 21.65 -20.31
N LEU A 146 15.47 21.49 -19.36
CA LEU A 146 15.55 22.32 -18.17
C LEU A 146 15.89 23.77 -18.50
N LEU A 147 16.77 24.04 -19.47
CA LEU A 147 17.05 25.41 -19.91
C LEU A 147 15.81 26.07 -20.52
N LYS A 148 15.01 25.33 -21.31
CA LYS A 148 13.72 25.83 -21.81
C LYS A 148 12.75 26.11 -20.65
N LEU A 149 12.64 25.18 -19.70
CA LEU A 149 11.78 25.36 -18.52
C LEU A 149 12.21 26.57 -17.67
N ALA A 150 13.51 26.84 -17.54
CA ALA A 150 14.01 28.01 -16.81
C ALA A 150 13.49 29.34 -17.36
N THR A 151 13.22 29.41 -18.67
CA THR A 151 12.66 30.62 -19.31
C THR A 151 11.15 30.76 -19.12
N LEU A 152 10.43 29.64 -19.04
CA LEU A 152 8.98 29.60 -18.95
C LEU A 152 8.48 29.62 -17.49
N ASN A 153 9.18 28.89 -16.61
CA ASN A 153 8.84 28.70 -15.21
C ASN A 153 10.11 28.47 -14.36
N PRO A 154 10.75 29.57 -13.91
CA PRO A 154 12.00 29.51 -13.14
C PRO A 154 11.88 28.70 -11.84
N ASP A 155 10.72 28.78 -11.19
CA ASP A 155 10.46 28.10 -9.92
C ASP A 155 10.43 26.58 -10.11
N LYS A 156 9.61 26.07 -11.06
CA LYS A 156 9.60 24.64 -11.39
C LYS A 156 10.97 24.14 -11.86
N HIS A 157 11.68 24.93 -12.67
CA HIS A 157 13.04 24.60 -13.08
C HIS A 157 13.97 24.40 -11.87
N LEU A 158 13.92 25.27 -10.86
CA LEU A 158 14.74 25.11 -9.66
C LEU A 158 14.38 23.82 -8.90
N ARG A 159 13.10 23.49 -8.80
CA ARG A 159 12.63 22.26 -8.14
C ARG A 159 13.08 21.00 -8.87
N PHE A 160 12.99 20.94 -10.20
CA PHE A 160 13.54 19.83 -10.97
C PHE A 160 15.06 19.69 -10.82
N LYS A 161 15.80 20.82 -10.80
CA LYS A 161 17.24 20.79 -10.52
C LYS A 161 17.55 20.25 -9.11
N GLN A 162 16.73 20.58 -8.12
CA GLN A 162 16.87 20.02 -6.77
C GLN A 162 16.63 18.51 -6.77
N LEU A 163 15.57 18.04 -7.44
CA LEU A 163 15.25 16.61 -7.55
C LEU A 163 16.42 15.82 -8.15
N LEU A 164 16.95 16.26 -9.29
CA LEU A 164 18.11 15.64 -9.94
C LEU A 164 19.37 15.77 -9.08
N GLY A 165 19.52 16.86 -8.33
CA GLY A 165 20.60 17.01 -7.37
C GLY A 165 20.57 15.94 -6.27
N PHE A 166 19.38 15.63 -5.73
CA PHE A 166 19.22 14.57 -4.75
C PHE A 166 19.44 13.18 -5.35
N GLU A 167 18.95 12.94 -6.57
CA GLU A 167 19.22 11.70 -7.32
C GLU A 167 20.73 11.43 -7.41
N GLN A 168 21.51 12.44 -7.82
CA GLN A 168 22.96 12.33 -7.94
C GLN A 168 23.65 12.09 -6.58
N GLN A 169 23.17 12.69 -5.49
CA GLN A 169 23.69 12.41 -4.15
C GLN A 169 23.46 10.95 -3.75
N ILE A 170 22.33 10.38 -4.17
CA ILE A 170 22.01 8.97 -3.94
C ILE A 170 22.82 8.07 -4.86
N ILE A 171 23.12 8.44 -6.09
CA ILE A 171 23.88 7.57 -7.01
C ILE A 171 25.38 7.60 -6.73
N HIS A 172 25.95 8.77 -6.38
CA HIS A 172 27.40 8.95 -6.35
C HIS A 172 28.12 8.52 -5.06
N ASN A 173 27.45 7.81 -4.15
CA ASN A 173 28.02 7.26 -2.90
C ASN A 173 28.86 8.26 -2.09
N THR A 174 28.54 9.56 -2.18
CA THR A 174 29.23 10.63 -1.45
C THR A 174 28.81 10.71 0.01
N LEU A 175 27.64 10.15 0.31
CA LEU A 175 27.01 10.04 1.62
C LEU A 175 27.02 8.57 2.08
N SER A 176 26.90 8.33 3.38
CA SER A 176 26.66 6.97 3.87
C SER A 176 25.32 6.43 3.38
N THR A 177 25.15 5.10 3.34
CA THR A 177 23.89 4.45 2.94
C THR A 177 22.72 4.93 3.81
N GLU A 178 22.91 5.05 5.12
CA GLU A 178 21.91 5.61 6.05
C GLU A 178 21.49 7.03 5.65
N GLN A 179 22.45 7.90 5.38
CA GLN A 179 22.17 9.29 4.97
C GLN A 179 21.44 9.34 3.63
N ARG A 180 21.77 8.46 2.69
CA ARG A 180 21.09 8.37 1.38
C ARG A 180 19.65 7.89 1.53
N ILE A 181 19.40 6.91 2.39
CA ILE A 181 18.04 6.48 2.75
C ILE A 181 17.27 7.66 3.37
N ALA A 182 17.87 8.40 4.30
CA ALA A 182 17.22 9.56 4.92
C ALA A 182 16.88 10.66 3.90
N VAL A 183 17.81 11.01 3.01
CA VAL A 183 17.57 11.98 1.92
C VAL A 183 16.43 11.50 1.01
N LEU A 184 16.43 10.22 0.65
CA LEU A 184 15.41 9.65 -0.21
C LEU A 184 14.02 9.76 0.43
N ILE A 185 13.88 9.44 1.73
CA ILE A 185 12.62 9.55 2.47
C ILE A 185 12.18 11.01 2.67
N GLN A 186 13.06 11.87 3.16
CA GLN A 186 12.70 13.19 3.68
C GLN A 186 12.67 14.27 2.61
N ASN A 187 13.43 14.11 1.52
CA ASN A 187 13.59 15.14 0.51
C ASN A 187 13.16 14.65 -0.88
N THR A 188 13.72 13.54 -1.34
CA THR A 188 13.51 13.08 -2.72
C THR A 188 12.10 12.58 -2.94
N THR A 189 11.56 11.74 -2.06
CA THR A 189 10.22 11.17 -2.21
C THR A 189 9.12 12.26 -2.26
N PRO A 190 9.04 13.20 -1.30
CA PRO A 190 8.03 14.27 -1.38
C PRO A 190 8.16 15.14 -2.64
N LEU A 191 9.38 15.44 -3.05
CA LEU A 191 9.63 16.27 -4.23
C LEU A 191 9.33 15.53 -5.53
N ALA A 192 9.59 14.22 -5.58
CA ALA A 192 9.23 13.37 -6.71
C ALA A 192 7.70 13.30 -6.86
N PHE A 193 6.97 13.10 -5.76
CA PHE A 193 5.50 13.14 -5.79
C PHE A 193 4.97 14.49 -6.30
N GLU A 194 5.53 15.60 -5.84
CA GLU A 194 5.12 16.93 -6.30
C GLU A 194 5.37 17.14 -7.80
N LEU A 195 6.53 16.74 -8.31
CA LEU A 195 6.96 17.09 -9.68
C LEU A 195 6.60 16.05 -10.74
N LEU A 196 6.58 14.77 -10.36
CA LEU A 196 6.40 13.63 -11.26
C LEU A 196 5.00 13.02 -11.12
N GLY A 197 4.30 13.25 -10.00
CA GLY A 197 2.97 12.71 -9.73
C GLY A 197 2.94 11.18 -9.89
N ARG A 198 2.10 10.70 -10.80
CA ARG A 198 2.00 9.25 -11.12
C ARG A 198 3.29 8.61 -11.62
N PHE A 199 4.26 9.35 -12.14
CA PHE A 199 5.54 8.79 -12.59
C PHE A 199 6.57 8.66 -11.47
N THR A 200 6.20 8.98 -10.23
CA THR A 200 7.10 8.92 -9.08
C THR A 200 7.69 7.54 -8.87
N LEU A 201 6.91 6.47 -9.07
CA LEU A 201 7.39 5.11 -8.85
C LEU A 201 8.50 4.72 -9.83
N ASP A 202 8.40 5.16 -11.08
CA ASP A 202 9.41 4.94 -12.11
C ASP A 202 10.75 5.60 -11.79
N PHE A 203 10.71 6.75 -11.11
CA PHE A 203 11.89 7.47 -10.68
C PHE A 203 12.48 6.91 -9.37
N LEU A 204 11.64 6.66 -8.36
CA LEU A 204 12.12 6.28 -7.03
C LEU A 204 12.56 4.81 -6.95
N THR A 205 11.90 3.91 -7.66
CA THR A 205 12.15 2.47 -7.51
C THR A 205 13.60 2.08 -7.86
N PRO A 206 14.21 2.57 -8.96
CA PRO A 206 15.63 2.31 -9.24
C PRO A 206 16.60 2.84 -8.17
N LEU A 207 16.27 3.97 -7.52
CA LEU A 207 17.08 4.55 -6.44
C LEU A 207 17.01 3.68 -5.19
N TRP A 208 15.80 3.23 -4.83
CA TRP A 208 15.64 2.25 -3.76
C TRP A 208 16.41 0.97 -4.06
N HIS A 209 16.37 0.49 -5.31
CA HIS A 209 17.06 -0.73 -5.74
C HIS A 209 18.56 -0.72 -5.45
N THR A 210 19.18 0.42 -5.72
CA THR A 210 20.60 0.64 -5.41
C THR A 210 20.85 0.52 -3.91
N LEU A 211 19.98 1.11 -3.08
CA LEU A 211 20.12 1.09 -1.62
C LEU A 211 19.80 -0.29 -1.03
N SER A 212 18.81 -1.02 -1.56
CA SER A 212 18.52 -2.41 -1.15
C SER A 212 19.71 -3.33 -1.32
N ALA A 213 20.47 -3.18 -2.41
CA ALA A 213 21.67 -3.97 -2.63
C ALA A 213 22.75 -3.69 -1.57
N GLU A 214 22.87 -2.43 -1.11
CA GLU A 214 23.84 -2.04 -0.10
C GLU A 214 23.46 -2.48 1.31
N VAL A 215 22.16 -2.52 1.63
CA VAL A 215 21.68 -2.95 2.95
C VAL A 215 21.36 -4.44 3.04
N ALA A 216 21.60 -5.21 1.98
CA ALA A 216 21.13 -6.58 1.86
C ALA A 216 21.60 -7.53 2.98
N ASP A 217 22.80 -7.27 3.51
CA ASP A 217 23.45 -8.06 4.56
C ASP A 217 23.43 -7.37 5.94
N LEU A 218 22.77 -6.21 6.07
CA LEU A 218 22.64 -5.53 7.37
C LEU A 218 21.57 -6.21 8.23
N HIS A 219 21.93 -6.46 9.49
CA HIS A 219 20.98 -6.93 10.50
C HIS A 219 19.99 -5.84 10.91
N PHE A 220 18.84 -6.27 11.43
CA PHE A 220 17.85 -5.34 11.90
C PHE A 220 18.33 -4.57 13.14
N ASP A 221 18.26 -3.25 13.08
CA ASP A 221 18.49 -2.34 14.19
C ASP A 221 17.19 -1.57 14.47
N ALA A 222 16.72 -1.63 15.72
CA ALA A 222 15.50 -0.94 16.14
C ALA A 222 15.66 0.58 16.19
N ASP A 223 16.89 1.09 16.37
CA ASP A 223 17.19 2.52 16.37
C ASP A 223 17.30 3.08 14.93
N GLN A 224 17.55 2.20 13.95
CA GLN A 224 17.65 2.55 12.54
C GLN A 224 16.88 1.56 11.63
N PRO A 225 15.55 1.40 11.82
CA PRO A 225 14.82 0.32 11.19
C PRO A 225 14.67 0.47 9.67
N GLN A 226 14.92 1.65 9.11
CA GLN A 226 14.97 1.92 7.67
C GLN A 226 16.21 1.33 6.97
N ASN A 227 17.26 1.00 7.71
CA ASN A 227 18.50 0.43 7.16
C ASN A 227 18.44 -1.08 6.98
N HIS A 228 17.33 -1.72 7.32
CA HIS A 228 17.15 -3.15 7.09
C HIS A 228 16.49 -3.40 5.72
N LEU A 229 16.91 -4.46 5.03
CA LEU A 229 16.42 -4.82 3.69
C LEU A 229 14.89 -4.94 3.61
N SER A 230 14.20 -5.33 4.69
CA SER A 230 12.73 -5.39 4.70
C SER A 230 12.06 -4.04 4.46
N PHE A 231 12.72 -2.93 4.79
CA PHE A 231 12.20 -1.59 4.50
C PHE A 231 12.40 -1.22 3.03
N THR A 232 13.64 -1.31 2.54
CA THR A 232 14.00 -0.87 1.18
C THR A 232 13.37 -1.77 0.11
N ALA A 233 13.33 -3.08 0.33
CA ALA A 233 12.64 -4.03 -0.56
C ALA A 233 11.13 -3.75 -0.63
N PHE A 234 10.53 -3.27 0.46
CA PHE A 234 9.12 -2.85 0.46
C PHE A 234 8.92 -1.58 -0.40
N LYS A 235 9.86 -0.65 -0.38
CA LYS A 235 9.81 0.56 -1.23
C LYS A 235 9.97 0.26 -2.73
N GLU A 236 10.50 -0.91 -3.10
CA GLU A 236 10.63 -1.38 -4.49
C GLU A 236 9.59 -2.40 -4.92
N PHE A 237 8.56 -2.62 -4.11
CA PHE A 237 7.54 -3.62 -4.39
C PHE A 237 8.10 -5.07 -4.46
N GLN A 238 9.25 -5.33 -3.82
CA GLN A 238 9.90 -6.64 -3.74
C GLN A 238 9.46 -7.38 -2.47
N TRP A 239 8.16 -7.64 -2.36
CA TRP A 239 7.51 -8.19 -1.15
C TRP A 239 8.11 -9.52 -0.68
N GLN A 240 8.44 -10.40 -1.63
CA GLN A 240 9.02 -11.71 -1.33
C GLN A 240 10.44 -11.57 -0.76
N GLN A 241 11.21 -10.58 -1.22
CA GLN A 241 12.53 -10.27 -0.68
C GLN A 241 12.41 -9.68 0.74
N ALA A 242 11.43 -8.81 0.97
CA ALA A 242 11.13 -8.30 2.30
C ALA A 242 10.86 -9.44 3.30
N LEU A 243 9.96 -10.38 2.96
CA LEU A 243 9.70 -11.56 3.80
C LEU A 243 10.95 -12.40 4.06
N GLN A 244 11.76 -12.66 3.04
CA GLN A 244 12.97 -13.47 3.18
C GLN A 244 14.00 -12.79 4.08
N SER A 245 14.17 -11.46 3.97
CA SER A 245 15.07 -10.71 4.85
C SER A 245 14.65 -10.82 6.31
N ILE A 246 13.36 -10.66 6.61
CA ILE A 246 12.82 -10.78 7.97
C ILE A 246 13.08 -12.17 8.55
N LYS A 247 12.85 -13.23 7.76
CA LYS A 247 13.06 -14.62 8.19
C LYS A 247 14.53 -14.97 8.49
N ARG A 248 15.49 -14.20 7.97
CA ARG A 248 16.92 -14.39 8.26
C ARG A 248 17.31 -13.80 9.61
N GLU A 249 16.58 -12.81 10.08
CA GLU A 249 16.84 -12.18 11.38
C GLU A 249 16.52 -13.16 12.51
N LYS A 250 17.48 -13.29 13.42
CA LYS A 250 17.27 -14.09 14.63
C LYS A 250 16.28 -13.36 15.53
N ASP A 251 15.34 -14.11 16.11
CA ASP A 251 14.33 -13.55 17.03
C ASP A 251 13.47 -12.43 16.41
N TRP A 252 13.28 -12.41 15.07
CA TRP A 252 12.49 -11.38 14.38
C TRP A 252 11.07 -11.26 14.93
N ASN A 253 10.50 -12.36 15.42
CA ASN A 253 9.20 -12.41 16.08
C ASN A 253 9.19 -11.72 17.46
N LYS A 254 10.30 -11.18 17.95
CA LYS A 254 10.33 -10.32 19.15
C LYS A 254 10.34 -8.83 18.81
N GLN A 255 10.41 -8.49 17.53
CA GLN A 255 10.48 -7.12 17.05
C GLN A 255 9.14 -6.73 16.41
N PRO A 256 8.34 -5.84 17.03
CA PRO A 256 6.99 -5.52 16.55
C PRO A 256 6.99 -5.01 15.11
N LEU A 257 7.95 -4.16 14.75
CA LEU A 257 8.05 -3.60 13.40
C LEU A 257 8.38 -4.66 12.34
N LEU A 258 9.14 -5.70 12.68
CA LEU A 258 9.40 -6.80 11.75
C LEU A 258 8.16 -7.69 11.55
N ILE A 259 7.38 -7.93 12.61
CA ILE A 259 6.10 -8.66 12.51
C ILE A 259 5.11 -7.87 11.64
N PHE A 260 5.03 -6.56 11.83
CA PHE A 260 4.21 -5.68 10.98
C PHE A 260 4.61 -5.75 9.51
N ARG A 261 5.89 -5.53 9.18
CA ARG A 261 6.37 -5.60 7.79
C ARG A 261 6.17 -6.99 7.17
N TYR A 262 6.26 -8.03 7.99
CA TYR A 262 5.97 -9.41 7.57
C TYR A 262 4.51 -9.55 7.16
N ALA A 263 3.59 -9.14 8.03
CA ALA A 263 2.16 -9.20 7.79
C ALA A 263 1.75 -8.43 6.53
N GLU A 264 2.26 -7.20 6.38
CA GLU A 264 2.02 -6.36 5.21
C GLU A 264 2.54 -7.00 3.91
N SER A 265 3.74 -7.57 3.95
CA SER A 265 4.30 -8.28 2.79
C SER A 265 3.49 -9.53 2.44
N CYS A 266 2.91 -10.22 3.42
CA CYS A 266 1.99 -11.33 3.17
C CYS A 266 0.72 -10.87 2.42
N PHE A 267 0.12 -9.75 2.81
CA PHE A 267 -1.03 -9.20 2.08
C PHE A 267 -0.69 -8.83 0.64
N LYS A 268 0.47 -8.19 0.40
CA LYS A 268 0.92 -7.87 -0.97
C LYS A 268 1.25 -9.10 -1.80
N LEU A 269 1.37 -10.28 -1.18
CA LEU A 269 1.57 -11.57 -1.86
C LEU A 269 0.30 -12.43 -1.90
N ASN A 270 -0.88 -11.86 -1.58
CA ASN A 270 -2.15 -12.57 -1.49
C ASN A 270 -2.11 -13.76 -0.50
N LYS A 271 -1.32 -13.65 0.57
CA LYS A 271 -1.22 -14.62 1.67
C LYS A 271 -2.01 -14.13 2.89
N ASP A 272 -3.27 -13.75 2.66
CA ASP A 272 -4.09 -13.04 3.65
C ASP A 272 -4.19 -13.75 5.00
N ARG A 273 -4.31 -15.08 4.97
CA ARG A 273 -4.32 -15.89 6.19
C ARG A 273 -3.08 -15.66 7.04
N GLU A 274 -1.90 -15.79 6.41
CA GLU A 274 -0.62 -15.62 7.09
C GLU A 274 -0.46 -14.15 7.56
N GLY A 275 -0.90 -13.18 6.75
CA GLY A 275 -0.89 -11.77 7.14
C GLY A 275 -1.77 -11.47 8.36
N ILE A 276 -3.00 -11.97 8.39
CA ILE A 276 -3.93 -11.82 9.53
C ILE A 276 -3.34 -12.46 10.79
N GLU A 277 -2.74 -13.66 10.68
CA GLU A 277 -2.14 -14.35 11.82
C GLU A 277 -1.03 -13.50 12.47
N HIS A 278 -0.18 -12.85 11.69
CA HIS A 278 0.90 -12.00 12.21
C HIS A 278 0.41 -10.63 12.71
N TRP A 279 -0.64 -10.07 12.11
CA TRP A 279 -1.32 -8.91 12.68
C TRP A 279 -1.94 -9.23 14.04
N PHE A 280 -2.58 -10.40 14.18
CA PHE A 280 -3.13 -10.84 15.46
C PHE A 280 -2.03 -11.04 16.50
N GLU A 281 -0.91 -11.65 16.11
CA GLU A 281 0.27 -11.77 16.97
C GLU A 281 0.78 -10.40 17.44
N LEU A 282 0.85 -9.42 16.53
CA LEU A 282 1.30 -8.07 16.84
C LEU A 282 0.39 -7.40 17.87
N PHE A 283 -0.93 -7.40 17.67
CA PHE A 283 -1.87 -6.81 18.63
C PHE A 283 -1.85 -7.49 20.00
N ILE A 284 -1.67 -8.82 20.03
CA ILE A 284 -1.68 -9.56 21.29
C ILE A 284 -0.39 -9.35 22.08
N ARG A 285 0.76 -9.29 21.40
CA ARG A 285 2.07 -9.23 22.07
C ARG A 285 2.60 -7.82 22.25
N PHE A 286 2.21 -6.90 21.38
CA PHE A 286 2.71 -5.52 21.32
C PHE A 286 1.55 -4.56 21.00
N PRO A 287 0.51 -4.47 21.85
CA PRO A 287 -0.71 -3.71 21.56
C PRO A 287 -0.45 -2.22 21.27
N ASP A 288 0.47 -1.58 22.02
CA ASP A 288 0.80 -0.16 21.84
C ASP A 288 1.51 0.10 20.51
N ASP A 289 2.47 -0.76 20.14
CA ASP A 289 3.14 -0.71 18.85
C ASP A 289 2.16 -0.98 17.71
N ALA A 290 1.28 -1.97 17.87
CA ALA A 290 0.28 -2.34 16.88
C ALA A 290 -0.65 -1.17 16.55
N GLU A 291 -1.11 -0.46 17.57
CA GLU A 291 -1.96 0.72 17.42
C GLU A 291 -1.26 1.87 16.68
N CYS A 292 0.03 2.11 16.95
CA CYS A 292 0.80 3.11 16.20
C CYS A 292 0.98 2.67 14.74
N LEU A 293 1.41 1.42 14.54
CA LEU A 293 1.73 0.89 13.22
C LEU A 293 0.51 0.77 12.30
N ILE A 294 -0.67 0.43 12.84
CA ILE A 294 -1.89 0.34 12.03
C ILE A 294 -2.37 1.71 11.55
N LYS A 295 -2.18 2.76 12.35
CA LYS A 295 -2.52 4.15 11.97
C LYS A 295 -1.59 4.68 10.88
N ASP A 296 -0.32 4.29 10.94
CA ASP A 296 0.69 4.64 9.94
C ASP A 296 0.63 3.74 8.69
N SER A 297 -0.12 2.63 8.75
CA SER A 297 -0.31 1.73 7.63
C SER A 297 -1.39 2.25 6.66
N ALA A 298 -1.03 2.34 5.39
CA ALA A 298 -1.94 2.79 4.32
C ALA A 298 -2.69 1.61 3.64
N ASN A 299 -2.78 0.46 4.29
CA ASN A 299 -3.10 -0.83 3.67
C ASN A 299 -3.77 -1.77 4.71
N ARG A 300 -4.64 -2.77 4.44
CA ARG A 300 -5.61 -3.10 3.36
C ARG A 300 -6.83 -3.84 3.91
N LEU A 301 -6.70 -4.56 5.03
CA LEU A 301 -7.76 -5.42 5.54
C LEU A 301 -8.13 -5.11 6.99
N MET A 302 -7.14 -4.65 7.77
CA MET A 302 -7.31 -4.44 9.21
C MET A 302 -7.62 -2.99 9.59
N PHE A 303 -7.28 -1.98 8.78
CA PHE A 303 -7.47 -0.57 9.18
C PHE A 303 -8.95 -0.19 9.35
N ALA A 304 -9.83 -0.59 8.42
CA ALA A 304 -11.27 -0.32 8.55
C ALA A 304 -11.90 -1.08 9.74
N ASP A 305 -11.43 -2.30 9.98
CA ASP A 305 -11.80 -3.08 11.17
C ASP A 305 -11.32 -2.37 12.43
N TRP A 306 -10.11 -1.84 12.42
CA TRP A 306 -9.51 -1.10 13.53
C TRP A 306 -10.24 0.21 13.82
N GLN A 307 -10.62 0.98 12.80
CA GLN A 307 -11.45 2.17 12.96
C GLN A 307 -12.78 1.82 13.65
N SER A 308 -13.45 0.76 13.18
CA SER A 308 -14.70 0.28 13.78
C SER A 308 -14.51 -0.22 15.22
N PHE A 309 -13.37 -0.84 15.51
CA PHE A 309 -13.01 -1.29 16.85
C PHE A 309 -12.69 -0.13 17.81
N ALA A 310 -11.97 0.88 17.35
CA ALA A 310 -11.58 2.04 18.14
C ALA A 310 -12.78 2.93 18.53
N GLU A 311 -13.90 2.83 17.80
CA GLU A 311 -15.14 3.56 18.07
C GLU A 311 -16.12 2.81 18.99
N LEU A 312 -15.74 1.65 19.54
CA LEU A 312 -16.62 0.84 20.39
C LEU A 312 -16.92 1.51 21.73
N ASP A 313 -18.18 1.37 22.18
CA ASP A 313 -18.64 1.74 23.52
C ASP A 313 -19.35 0.55 24.20
N PRO A 314 -18.82 -0.04 25.29
CA PRO A 314 -17.62 0.38 26.01
C PRO A 314 -16.33 0.12 25.20
N GLU A 315 -15.31 0.95 25.43
CA GLU A 315 -13.98 0.80 24.82
C GLU A 315 -13.33 -0.54 25.19
N LEU A 316 -12.58 -1.12 24.26
CA LEU A 316 -11.83 -2.36 24.43
C LEU A 316 -10.33 -2.09 24.31
N GLU A 317 -9.52 -2.81 25.09
CA GLU A 317 -8.06 -2.77 24.96
C GLU A 317 -7.61 -3.27 23.58
N SER A 318 -6.59 -2.65 22.99
CA SER A 318 -6.07 -2.99 21.65
C SER A 318 -5.68 -4.47 21.51
N SER A 319 -5.26 -5.12 22.61
CA SER A 319 -4.96 -6.56 22.66
C SER A 319 -6.16 -7.47 22.36
N LEU A 320 -7.39 -6.94 22.51
CA LEU A 320 -8.65 -7.63 22.24
C LEU A 320 -9.13 -7.46 20.80
N PHE A 321 -8.45 -6.64 19.99
CA PHE A 321 -8.80 -6.42 18.58
C PHE A 321 -8.91 -7.73 17.79
N PRO A 322 -7.97 -8.70 17.89
CA PRO A 322 -8.11 -9.99 17.22
C PRO A 322 -9.38 -10.76 17.59
N ALA A 323 -9.75 -10.75 18.88
CA ALA A 323 -10.95 -11.43 19.36
C ALA A 323 -12.21 -10.76 18.78
N TRP A 324 -12.24 -9.42 18.76
CA TRP A 324 -13.33 -8.67 18.13
C TRP A 324 -13.43 -8.90 16.61
N VAL A 325 -12.31 -8.99 15.90
CA VAL A 325 -12.30 -9.29 14.45
C VAL A 325 -12.90 -10.67 14.18
N VAL A 326 -12.51 -11.70 14.93
CA VAL A 326 -13.06 -13.06 14.77
C VAL A 326 -14.55 -13.11 15.09
N MET A 327 -15.00 -12.34 16.08
CA MET A 327 -16.41 -12.22 16.44
C MET A 327 -17.25 -11.65 15.28
N ASN A 328 -16.78 -10.58 14.62
CA ASN A 328 -17.50 -9.94 13.51
C ASN A 328 -17.28 -10.62 12.15
N LYS A 329 -16.23 -11.45 12.03
CA LYS A 329 -15.92 -12.23 10.83
C LYS A 329 -15.76 -13.71 11.19
N PRO A 330 -16.85 -14.44 11.48
CA PRO A 330 -16.80 -15.83 11.95
C PRO A 330 -16.13 -16.81 10.97
N ALA A 331 -16.07 -16.47 9.68
CA ALA A 331 -15.31 -17.24 8.68
C ALA A 331 -13.82 -17.32 9.03
N LEU A 332 -13.26 -16.31 9.70
CA LEU A 332 -11.90 -16.35 10.19
C LEU A 332 -11.73 -17.38 11.31
N ALA A 333 -12.71 -17.60 12.18
CA ALA A 333 -12.63 -18.60 13.26
C ALA A 333 -12.34 -20.02 12.74
N LYS A 334 -12.84 -20.37 11.55
CA LYS A 334 -12.61 -21.66 10.89
C LYS A 334 -11.29 -21.72 10.13
N ASN A 335 -10.80 -20.57 9.67
CA ASN A 335 -9.74 -20.46 8.67
C ASN A 335 -8.43 -19.85 9.18
N THR A 336 -8.36 -19.27 10.38
CA THR A 336 -7.10 -18.91 11.01
C THR A 336 -6.49 -20.15 11.67
N VAL A 337 -5.25 -20.49 11.29
CA VAL A 337 -4.37 -21.17 12.24
C VAL A 337 -4.00 -20.06 13.22
N THR A 338 -4.81 -19.81 14.25
CA THR A 338 -4.17 -19.31 15.46
C THR A 338 -3.20 -20.41 15.84
N SER A 339 -1.94 -20.21 15.46
CA SER A 339 -0.85 -21.06 15.87
C SER A 339 -1.00 -21.26 17.37
N GLU A 340 -0.80 -22.48 17.87
CA GLU A 340 -0.75 -22.79 19.30
C GLU A 340 0.20 -21.84 20.07
N VAL A 341 1.03 -21.09 19.34
CA VAL A 341 1.97 -20.06 19.77
C VAL A 341 1.32 -18.79 20.35
N ILE A 342 0.06 -18.45 20.03
CA ILE A 342 -0.61 -17.24 20.56
C ILE A 342 -1.57 -17.64 21.68
N ASP A 343 -1.04 -17.75 22.90
CA ASP A 343 -1.81 -18.00 24.13
C ASP A 343 -2.58 -16.74 24.55
N ASN A 344 -3.71 -16.48 23.92
CA ASN A 344 -4.64 -15.40 24.28
C ASN A 344 -6.03 -15.97 24.57
N GLU A 345 -6.42 -15.95 25.85
CA GLU A 345 -7.68 -16.56 26.31
C GLU A 345 -8.91 -15.95 25.62
N ALA A 346 -8.97 -14.63 25.44
CA ALA A 346 -10.11 -13.95 24.83
C ALA A 346 -10.34 -14.39 23.38
N LEU A 347 -9.27 -14.45 22.58
CA LEU A 347 -9.34 -14.93 21.20
C LEU A 347 -9.76 -16.40 21.12
N GLN A 348 -9.23 -17.26 22.00
CA GLN A 348 -9.60 -18.68 22.03
C GLN A 348 -11.07 -18.88 22.44
N LEU A 349 -11.57 -18.13 23.42
CA LEU A 349 -12.97 -18.18 23.84
C LEU A 349 -13.91 -17.74 22.72
N ILE A 350 -13.63 -16.63 22.04
CA ILE A 350 -14.43 -16.18 20.90
C ILE A 350 -14.39 -17.20 19.77
N LYS A 351 -13.21 -17.75 19.44
CA LYS A 351 -13.08 -18.79 18.40
C LYS A 351 -13.95 -20.01 18.74
N GLN A 352 -13.91 -20.50 19.98
CA GLN A 352 -14.74 -21.61 20.42
C GLN A 352 -16.23 -21.28 20.36
N LEU A 353 -16.63 -20.07 20.76
CA LEU A 353 -18.02 -19.61 20.63
C LEU A 353 -18.48 -19.56 19.17
N SER A 354 -17.67 -19.02 18.26
CA SER A 354 -17.96 -18.94 16.81
C SER A 354 -17.99 -20.29 16.11
N LEU A 355 -17.33 -21.32 16.65
CA LEU A 355 -17.37 -22.69 16.13
C LEU A 355 -18.57 -23.50 16.66
N ASN A 356 -19.12 -23.12 17.81
CA ASN A 356 -20.23 -23.80 18.49
C ASN A 356 -21.60 -23.14 18.24
N THR A 357 -21.74 -22.25 17.26
CA THR A 357 -23.00 -21.57 16.85
C THR A 357 -24.03 -22.49 16.16
N GLN A 358 -24.04 -23.80 16.45
CA GLN A 358 -25.18 -24.63 16.05
C GLN A 358 -26.43 -24.18 16.82
N GLU A 359 -27.60 -24.14 16.14
CA GLU A 359 -28.88 -23.52 16.57
C GLU A 359 -29.43 -23.96 17.94
N VAL A 360 -28.81 -24.93 18.61
CA VAL A 360 -29.20 -25.38 19.95
C VAL A 360 -28.17 -24.88 20.95
N ILE A 361 -28.59 -23.95 21.81
CA ILE A 361 -27.84 -23.58 23.02
C ILE A 361 -27.55 -24.87 23.79
N ASN A 362 -26.28 -25.27 23.83
CA ASN A 362 -25.81 -26.41 24.60
C ASN A 362 -25.07 -25.92 25.86
N ASP A 363 -24.90 -26.80 26.85
CA ASP A 363 -24.22 -26.46 28.12
C ASP A 363 -22.80 -25.90 27.90
N THR A 364 -22.14 -26.32 26.81
CA THR A 364 -20.82 -25.83 26.42
C THR A 364 -20.84 -24.34 26.07
N VAL A 365 -21.81 -23.86 25.28
CA VAL A 365 -21.93 -22.43 24.95
C VAL A 365 -22.22 -21.60 26.20
N ILE A 366 -23.05 -22.10 27.11
CA ILE A 366 -23.33 -21.42 28.39
C ILE A 366 -22.05 -21.26 29.21
N GLN A 367 -21.25 -22.33 29.32
CA GLN A 367 -19.97 -22.29 30.05
C GLN A 367 -18.96 -21.34 29.39
N LEU A 368 -18.86 -21.34 28.06
CA LEU A 368 -17.97 -20.44 27.33
C LEU A 368 -18.37 -18.97 27.49
N ARG A 369 -19.69 -18.67 27.45
CA ARG A 369 -20.22 -17.33 27.72
C ARG A 369 -19.91 -16.88 29.15
N ALA A 370 -20.08 -17.75 30.13
CA ALA A 370 -19.76 -17.45 31.52
C ALA A 370 -18.26 -17.17 31.71
N ARG A 371 -17.38 -17.94 31.05
CA ARG A 371 -15.92 -17.69 31.07
C ARG A 371 -15.56 -16.36 30.41
N LEU A 372 -16.17 -16.03 29.28
CA LEU A 372 -15.94 -14.75 28.60
C LEU A 372 -16.40 -13.58 29.47
N GLN A 373 -17.58 -13.69 30.11
CA GLN A 373 -18.09 -12.67 31.03
C GLN A 373 -17.16 -12.45 32.24
N GLN A 374 -16.53 -13.51 32.75
CA GLN A 374 -15.61 -13.41 33.88
C GLN A 374 -14.24 -12.83 33.49
N SER A 375 -13.70 -13.23 32.34
CA SER A 375 -12.35 -12.86 31.89
C SER A 375 -12.32 -11.50 31.18
N SER A 376 -13.32 -11.17 30.38
CA SER A 376 -13.41 -9.91 29.64
C SER A 376 -14.86 -9.41 29.56
N PRO A 377 -15.35 -8.73 30.62
CA PRO A 377 -16.74 -8.27 30.70
C PRO A 377 -17.16 -7.34 29.55
N ALA A 378 -16.26 -6.43 29.13
CA ALA A 378 -16.55 -5.49 28.05
C ALA A 378 -16.66 -6.22 26.69
N LEU A 379 -15.77 -7.18 26.40
CA LEU A 379 -15.86 -8.00 25.20
C LEU A 379 -17.12 -8.87 25.21
N PHE A 380 -17.53 -9.38 26.37
CA PHE A 380 -18.79 -10.12 26.52
C PHE A 380 -20.02 -9.27 26.15
N VAL A 381 -20.06 -7.99 26.54
CA VAL A 381 -21.16 -7.07 26.18
C VAL A 381 -21.27 -6.94 24.65
N HIS A 382 -20.15 -6.74 23.96
CA HIS A 382 -20.13 -6.65 22.50
C HIS A 382 -20.50 -7.99 21.84
N TYR A 383 -20.01 -9.11 22.37
CA TYR A 383 -20.38 -10.44 21.91
C TYR A 383 -21.89 -10.68 22.01
N MET A 384 -22.51 -10.31 23.13
CA MET A 384 -23.96 -10.46 23.30
C MET A 384 -24.72 -9.62 22.29
N ARG A 385 -24.33 -8.34 22.08
CA ARG A 385 -24.97 -7.45 21.10
C ARG A 385 -24.92 -8.03 19.69
N ALA A 386 -23.74 -8.46 19.25
CA ALA A 386 -23.52 -9.02 17.92
C ALA A 386 -24.30 -10.32 17.67
N ASN A 387 -24.66 -11.08 18.72
CA ASN A 387 -25.40 -12.34 18.60
C ASN A 387 -26.87 -12.24 19.07
N SER A 388 -27.35 -11.03 19.41
CA SER A 388 -28.75 -10.80 19.81
C SER A 388 -29.65 -10.27 18.69
N GLU A 389 -29.09 -9.92 17.53
CA GLU A 389 -29.86 -9.49 16.34
C GLU A 389 -30.40 -10.67 15.49
N ASP A 390 -30.08 -11.91 15.85
CA ASP A 390 -30.54 -13.14 15.16
C ASP A 390 -31.77 -13.81 15.83
N TYR A 391 -32.59 -13.07 16.59
CA TYR A 391 -33.84 -13.56 17.20
C TYR A 391 -35.09 -12.78 16.81
#